data_AF-A0A4R4KH26-F1
#
_entry.id   AF-A0A4R4KH26-F1
#
_cell.length_a   1.000
_cell.length_b   1.000
_cell.length_c   1.000
_cell.angle_alpha   90.00
_cell.angle_beta   90.00
_cell.angle_gamma   90.00
#
_symmetry.space_group_name_H-M   'P 1'
#
loop_
_entity.id
_entity.type
_entity.pdbx_description
1 polymer ?
#
loop_
_entity_poly.entity_id
_entity_poly.type
_entity_poly.pdbx_seq_one_letter_code
_entity_poly.pdbx_strand_id
1 'polypeptide(L)'
;MFVRQVSMAEGQRLQRITRTAKDPVKLRRAIVVLMSAQGQPAPDIAHLLKTSEDYVRDVIHAFNERGFTALDPKWSGGAPRRIDEQIRDWICVIARCDPRFLGRPFSCWSLAKLRDYLIDAGYVTAISVETVRRILHERGVSWQATKTWKASTDPDFTTKMRRILDLYDHPPADGRVICVDEFGPLNLQPRPGRAWRPQRQPVRLRATYTRDQGARHMIAALDLSTGRLHYRIRDRKRWREFLGFLKTLRRRWPGDKLYLIVDNFSPHKHPEVRAWCTANQVELVFLPTYASWLNWIEAEFAAVRYFALNGTDHRSHAEQDAAIGDYIRWRNQRARPKSGFAADSKIRHPDYPFKAA
;
A
#
# COMPACT_ATOMS: atom_id res chain seq x y z
N MET A 1 58.14 19.07 6.72
CA MET A 1 57.07 19.70 5.93
C MET A 1 55.80 19.69 6.75
N PHE A 2 55.15 20.83 6.87
CA PHE A 2 53.93 20.99 7.67
C PHE A 2 52.83 21.59 6.82
N VAL A 3 51.59 21.47 7.30
CA VAL A 3 50.48 22.22 6.74
C VAL A 3 50.73 23.72 6.89
N ARG A 4 50.22 24.53 5.94
CA ARG A 4 50.21 26.00 6.03
C ARG A 4 49.56 26.43 7.34
N GLN A 5 49.85 27.64 7.81
CA GLN A 5 49.17 28.15 9.01
C GLN A 5 47.64 28.03 8.85
N VAL A 6 47.06 27.34 9.83
CA VAL A 6 45.63 27.08 9.93
C VAL A 6 45.06 28.14 10.88
N SER A 7 44.12 28.95 10.40
CA SER A 7 43.48 29.95 11.27
C SER A 7 42.65 29.29 12.38
N MET A 8 42.33 30.02 13.45
CA MET A 8 41.48 29.48 14.52
C MET A 8 40.13 28.95 14.01
N ALA A 9 39.53 29.65 13.05
CA ALA A 9 38.26 29.21 12.44
C ALA A 9 38.42 27.89 11.65
N GLU A 10 39.52 27.74 10.91
CA GLU A 10 39.83 26.50 10.19
C GLU A 10 40.16 25.35 11.16
N GLY A 11 40.88 25.62 12.25
CA GLY A 11 41.18 24.65 13.31
C GLY A 11 39.92 24.12 14.00
N GLN A 12 38.98 25.02 14.34
CA GLN A 12 37.67 24.63 14.88
C GLN A 12 36.87 23.79 13.88
N ARG A 13 36.95 24.11 12.59
CA ARG A 13 36.30 23.33 11.53
C ARG A 13 36.91 21.93 11.39
N LEU A 14 38.24 21.80 11.47
CA LEU A 14 38.91 20.49 11.46
C LEU A 14 38.50 19.64 12.67
N GLN A 15 38.49 20.22 13.88
CA GLN A 15 38.03 19.53 15.10
C GLN A 15 36.56 19.11 15.02
N ARG A 16 35.71 19.92 14.38
CA ARG A 16 34.32 19.54 14.15
C ARG A 16 34.24 18.33 13.21
N ILE A 17 34.98 18.37 12.10
CA ILE A 17 35.04 17.26 11.13
C ILE A 17 35.52 15.97 11.80
N THR A 18 36.54 16.01 12.66
CA THR A 18 37.01 14.79 13.33
C THR A 18 35.97 14.17 14.27
N ARG A 19 35.03 14.97 14.79
CA ARG A 19 33.94 14.50 15.66
C ARG A 19 32.70 14.04 14.90
N THR A 20 32.42 14.61 13.73
CA THR A 20 31.14 14.42 13.02
C THR A 20 31.25 13.66 11.70
N ALA A 21 32.45 13.49 11.14
CA ALA A 21 32.62 12.82 9.86
C ALA A 21 32.25 11.33 9.96
N LYS A 22 31.28 10.91 9.14
CA LYS A 22 30.90 9.49 8.97
C LYS A 22 31.81 8.76 7.98
N ASP A 23 32.48 9.49 7.09
CA ASP A 23 33.40 8.93 6.11
C ASP A 23 34.81 8.73 6.72
N PRO A 24 35.34 7.49 6.76
CA PRO A 24 36.62 7.20 7.37
C PRO A 24 37.82 7.88 6.68
N VAL A 25 37.76 8.12 5.37
CA VAL A 25 38.84 8.76 4.61
C VAL A 25 38.89 10.24 4.95
N LYS A 26 37.73 10.91 4.98
CA LYS A 26 37.64 12.32 5.37
C LYS A 26 38.07 12.55 6.81
N LEU A 27 37.67 11.66 7.71
CA LEU A 27 38.10 11.67 9.12
C LEU A 27 39.63 11.55 9.22
N ARG A 28 40.21 10.52 8.60
CA ARG A 28 41.65 10.26 8.67
C ARG A 28 42.48 11.43 8.11
N ARG A 29 42.07 11.99 6.97
CA ARG A 29 42.75 13.17 6.39
C ARG A 29 42.66 14.40 7.29
N ALA A 30 41.52 14.63 7.94
CA ALA A 30 41.36 15.74 8.88
C ALA A 30 42.28 15.60 10.11
N ILE A 31 42.47 14.36 10.61
CA ILE A 31 43.39 14.08 11.72
C ILE A 31 44.85 14.36 11.30
N VAL A 32 45.26 13.91 10.10
CA VAL A 32 46.59 14.22 9.55
C VAL A 32 46.86 15.73 9.53
N VAL A 33 45.91 16.50 9.01
CA VAL A 33 46.03 17.96 8.92
C VAL A 33 46.10 18.60 10.30
N LEU A 34 45.29 18.14 11.26
CA LEU A 34 45.29 18.66 12.63
C LEU A 34 46.61 18.38 13.36
N MET A 35 47.13 17.15 13.26
CA MET A 35 48.41 16.77 13.89
C MET A 35 49.58 17.51 13.25
N SER A 36 49.56 17.70 11.93
CA SER A 36 50.58 18.49 11.23
C SER A 36 50.52 19.96 11.63
N ALA A 37 49.33 20.54 11.83
CA ALA A 37 49.16 21.91 12.32
C ALA A 37 49.70 22.11 13.76
N GLN A 38 49.74 21.04 14.55
CA GLN A 38 50.31 21.01 15.90
C GLN A 38 51.83 20.79 15.92
N GLY A 39 52.48 20.73 14.76
CA GLY A 39 53.93 20.56 14.64
C GLY A 39 54.42 19.12 14.71
N GLN A 40 53.54 18.12 14.63
CA GLN A 40 53.98 16.72 14.57
C GLN A 40 54.54 16.39 13.17
N PRO A 41 55.74 15.78 13.09
CA PRO A 41 56.36 15.47 11.82
C PRO A 41 55.67 14.29 11.12
N ALA A 42 55.75 14.24 9.79
CA ALA A 42 55.05 13.23 8.98
C ALA A 42 55.35 11.76 9.37
N PRO A 43 56.58 11.36 9.75
CA PRO A 43 56.86 10.00 10.22
C PRO A 43 56.07 9.61 11.48
N ASP A 44 55.95 10.52 12.45
CA ASP A 44 55.24 10.26 13.71
C ASP A 44 53.72 10.12 13.46
N ILE A 45 53.18 10.99 12.62
CA ILE A 45 51.77 10.93 12.19
C ILE A 45 51.50 9.61 11.45
N ALA A 46 52.40 9.21 10.56
CA ALA A 46 52.30 7.96 9.81
C ALA A 46 52.31 6.74 10.74
N HIS A 47 53.20 6.73 11.73
CA HIS A 47 53.28 5.69 12.74
C HIS A 47 52.01 5.61 13.61
N LEU A 48 51.49 6.75 14.07
CA LEU A 48 50.27 6.80 14.90
C LEU A 48 49.04 6.32 14.12
N LEU A 49 48.89 6.76 12.87
CA LEU A 49 47.73 6.43 12.04
C LEU A 49 47.89 5.12 11.24
N LYS A 50 49.01 4.41 11.44
CA LYS A 50 49.36 3.15 10.75
C LYS A 50 49.20 3.30 9.22
N THR A 51 49.83 4.33 8.67
CA THR A 51 49.80 4.65 7.23
C THR A 51 51.23 4.90 6.71
N SER A 52 51.41 5.16 5.42
CA SER A 52 52.71 5.49 4.85
C SER A 52 53.02 6.97 5.04
N GLU A 53 54.31 7.30 5.16
CA GLU A 53 54.76 8.70 5.24
C GLU A 53 54.39 9.49 3.97
N ASP A 54 54.45 8.84 2.81
CA ASP A 54 54.08 9.45 1.52
C ASP A 54 52.59 9.83 1.50
N TYR A 55 51.71 8.99 2.04
CA TYR A 55 50.30 9.35 2.18
C TYR A 55 50.11 10.59 3.07
N VAL A 56 50.85 10.69 4.18
CA VAL A 56 50.77 11.85 5.08
C VAL A 56 51.27 13.12 4.35
N ARG A 57 52.39 13.03 3.63
CA ARG A 57 52.92 14.13 2.81
C ARG A 57 51.93 14.55 1.73
N ASP A 58 51.33 13.61 1.01
CA ASP A 58 50.32 13.87 -0.02
C ASP A 58 49.10 14.60 0.54
N VAL A 59 48.63 14.20 1.72
CA VAL A 59 47.49 14.86 2.38
C VAL A 59 47.85 16.29 2.80
N ILE A 60 49.04 16.49 3.36
CA ILE A 60 49.54 17.82 3.74
C ILE A 60 49.66 18.72 2.50
N HIS A 61 50.28 18.23 1.43
CA HIS A 61 50.39 18.93 0.15
C HIS A 61 49.03 19.30 -0.43
N ALA A 62 48.13 18.31 -0.53
CA ALA A 62 46.80 18.52 -1.10
C ALA A 62 45.98 19.53 -0.28
N PHE A 63 46.11 19.52 1.05
CA PHE A 63 45.44 20.51 1.90
C PHE A 63 46.05 21.91 1.73
N ASN A 64 47.37 22.02 1.59
CA ASN A 64 48.03 23.30 1.34
C ASN A 64 47.59 23.93 0.01
N GLU A 65 47.39 23.10 -1.01
CA GLU A 65 46.98 23.52 -2.35
C GLU A 65 45.48 23.83 -2.45
N ARG A 66 44.61 22.93 -1.95
CA ARG A 66 43.15 22.94 -2.21
C ARG A 66 42.28 23.06 -0.95
N GLY A 67 42.90 23.21 0.23
CA GLY A 67 42.21 23.39 1.51
C GLY A 67 41.29 22.22 1.87
N PHE A 68 40.12 22.53 2.45
CA PHE A 68 39.18 21.53 2.95
C PHE A 68 38.64 20.56 1.89
N THR A 69 38.65 20.93 0.61
CA THR A 69 38.22 20.03 -0.49
C THR A 69 39.16 18.83 -0.64
N ALA A 70 40.41 18.95 -0.22
CA ALA A 70 41.37 17.85 -0.22
C ALA A 70 41.01 16.73 0.78
N LEU A 71 40.18 17.04 1.78
CA LEU A 71 39.73 16.07 2.76
C LEU A 71 38.67 15.12 2.18
N ASP A 72 37.98 15.51 1.11
CA ASP A 72 36.94 14.69 0.51
C ASP A 72 37.54 13.48 -0.23
N PRO A 73 36.93 12.28 -0.12
CA PRO A 73 37.41 11.11 -0.85
C PRO A 73 37.36 11.37 -2.35
N LYS A 74 38.44 11.03 -3.05
CA LYS A 74 38.42 10.95 -4.51
C LYS A 74 37.73 9.65 -4.89
N TRP A 75 36.40 9.67 -5.00
CA TRP A 75 35.69 8.56 -5.61
C TRP A 75 36.07 8.54 -7.09
N SER A 76 36.89 7.57 -7.50
CA SER A 76 36.96 7.24 -8.92
C SER A 76 35.56 6.84 -9.33
N GLY A 77 35.06 7.42 -10.43
CA GLY A 77 33.83 6.95 -11.05
C GLY A 77 33.95 5.45 -11.21
N GLY A 78 32.99 4.70 -10.62
CA GLY A 78 33.03 3.25 -10.63
C GLY A 78 33.18 2.70 -12.05
N ALA A 79 33.49 1.40 -12.16
CA ALA A 79 33.65 0.75 -13.45
C ALA A 79 32.48 1.12 -14.40
N PRO A 80 32.77 1.47 -15.67
CA PRO A 80 31.74 1.84 -16.62
C PRO A 80 30.70 0.72 -16.72
N ARG A 81 29.44 1.11 -16.85
CA ARG A 81 28.33 0.16 -16.89
C ARG A 81 28.49 -0.72 -18.14
N ARG A 82 28.40 -2.03 -17.96
CA ARG A 82 28.56 -3.02 -19.05
C ARG A 82 27.35 -3.17 -19.96
N ILE A 83 26.20 -2.64 -19.55
CA ILE A 83 24.94 -2.71 -20.31
C ILE A 83 24.58 -1.29 -20.71
N ASP A 84 24.43 -1.09 -22.00
CA ASP A 84 24.05 0.18 -22.59
C ASP A 84 22.62 0.60 -22.21
N GLU A 85 22.34 1.90 -22.25
CA GLU A 85 21.05 2.47 -21.84
C GLU A 85 19.91 2.02 -22.76
N GLN A 86 20.17 1.85 -24.07
CA GLN A 86 19.16 1.36 -24.99
C GLN A 86 18.70 -0.05 -24.62
N ILE A 87 19.65 -0.94 -24.27
CA ILE A 87 19.34 -2.30 -23.83
C ILE A 87 18.51 -2.28 -22.54
N ARG A 88 18.80 -1.37 -21.61
CA ARG A 88 18.05 -1.22 -20.36
C ARG A 88 16.60 -0.81 -20.61
N ASP A 89 16.36 0.05 -21.59
CA ASP A 89 15.00 0.41 -22.02
C ASP A 89 14.28 -0.76 -22.70
N TRP A 90 14.95 -1.52 -23.55
CA TRP A 90 14.41 -2.76 -24.13
C TRP A 90 14.03 -3.79 -23.07
N ILE A 91 14.86 -3.99 -22.05
CA ILE A 91 14.55 -4.86 -20.92
C ILE A 91 13.22 -4.45 -20.27
N CYS A 92 12.97 -3.15 -20.09
CA CYS A 92 11.72 -2.65 -19.52
C CYS A 92 10.52 -2.80 -20.46
N VAL A 93 10.71 -2.65 -21.77
CA VAL A 93 9.66 -2.91 -22.77
C VAL A 93 9.28 -4.39 -22.76
N ILE A 94 10.26 -5.29 -22.83
CA ILE A 94 10.05 -6.74 -22.84
C ILE A 94 9.39 -7.22 -21.55
N ALA A 95 9.84 -6.70 -20.39
CA ALA A 95 9.27 -7.04 -19.09
C ALA A 95 7.78 -6.68 -18.97
N ARG A 96 7.32 -5.66 -19.70
CA ARG A 96 5.90 -5.22 -19.74
C ARG A 96 5.07 -5.98 -20.78
N CYS A 97 5.71 -6.71 -21.68
CA CYS A 97 5.04 -7.53 -22.68
C CYS A 97 4.56 -8.84 -22.07
N ASP A 98 3.40 -9.33 -22.48
CA ASP A 98 2.96 -10.68 -22.17
C ASP A 98 3.92 -11.67 -22.85
N PRO A 99 4.58 -12.57 -22.11
CA PRO A 99 5.55 -13.51 -22.69
C PRO A 99 4.95 -14.38 -23.82
N ARG A 100 3.63 -14.57 -23.85
CA ARG A 100 2.94 -15.32 -24.91
C ARG A 100 3.04 -14.64 -26.27
N PHE A 101 3.07 -13.31 -26.33
CA PHE A 101 3.32 -12.58 -27.58
C PHE A 101 4.74 -12.79 -28.11
N LEU A 102 5.65 -13.26 -27.26
CA LEU A 102 7.03 -13.63 -27.60
C LEU A 102 7.22 -15.15 -27.74
N GLY A 103 6.11 -15.89 -27.94
CA GLY A 103 6.11 -17.33 -28.17
C GLY A 103 6.43 -18.18 -26.94
N ARG A 104 6.31 -17.64 -25.72
CA ARG A 104 6.63 -18.39 -24.49
C ARG A 104 5.38 -19.09 -23.93
N PRO A 105 5.53 -20.31 -23.35
CA PRO A 105 4.40 -21.12 -22.87
C PRO A 105 3.86 -20.68 -21.50
N PHE A 106 4.12 -19.44 -21.06
CA PHE A 106 3.71 -18.91 -19.77
C PHE A 106 3.21 -17.48 -19.91
N SER A 107 2.27 -17.09 -19.05
CA SER A 107 1.62 -15.76 -19.09
C SER A 107 2.32 -14.69 -18.23
N CYS A 108 3.39 -15.05 -17.53
CA CYS A 108 4.08 -14.12 -16.63
C CYS A 108 5.59 -14.33 -16.55
N TRP A 109 6.33 -13.23 -16.46
CA TRP A 109 7.77 -13.25 -16.27
C TRP A 109 8.13 -13.53 -14.81
N SER A 110 9.05 -14.47 -14.57
CA SER A 110 9.93 -14.36 -13.40
C SER A 110 11.20 -13.62 -13.82
N LEU A 111 11.93 -13.02 -12.88
CA LEU A 111 13.20 -12.35 -13.22
C LEU A 111 14.20 -13.31 -13.88
N ALA A 112 14.20 -14.58 -13.47
CA ALA A 112 15.02 -15.62 -14.11
C ALA A 112 14.56 -15.90 -15.55
N LYS A 113 13.26 -16.08 -15.80
CA LYS A 113 12.72 -16.31 -17.15
C LYS A 113 12.98 -15.12 -18.09
N LEU A 114 12.85 -13.90 -17.57
CA LEU A 114 13.13 -12.68 -18.33
C LEU A 114 14.63 -12.62 -18.69
N ARG A 115 15.51 -12.89 -17.72
CA ARG A 115 16.95 -12.98 -17.95
C ARG A 115 17.28 -14.01 -19.04
N ASP A 116 16.72 -15.22 -18.94
CA ASP A 116 16.99 -16.30 -19.88
C ASP A 116 16.51 -15.91 -21.29
N TYR A 117 15.32 -15.32 -21.42
CA TYR A 117 14.83 -14.79 -22.69
C TYR A 117 15.74 -13.70 -23.28
N LEU A 118 16.25 -12.77 -22.47
CA LEU A 118 17.14 -11.70 -22.93
C LEU A 118 18.46 -12.26 -23.49
N ILE A 119 18.96 -13.36 -22.92
CA ILE A 119 20.16 -14.05 -23.40
C ILE A 119 19.83 -14.85 -24.67
N ASP A 120 18.78 -15.67 -24.64
CA ASP A 120 18.36 -16.51 -25.76
C ASP A 120 18.03 -15.69 -27.02
N ALA A 121 17.42 -14.51 -26.85
CA ALA A 121 17.08 -13.60 -27.94
C ALA A 121 18.24 -12.66 -28.34
N GLY A 122 19.41 -12.77 -27.72
CA GLY A 122 20.62 -12.04 -28.11
C GLY A 122 20.67 -10.57 -27.71
N TYR A 123 19.78 -10.08 -26.82
CA TYR A 123 19.82 -8.70 -26.34
C TYR A 123 21.05 -8.43 -25.46
N VAL A 124 21.55 -9.46 -24.77
CA VAL A 124 22.73 -9.41 -23.89
C VAL A 124 23.46 -10.75 -23.92
N THR A 125 24.79 -10.72 -23.83
CA THR A 125 25.60 -11.94 -23.75
C THR A 125 25.54 -12.59 -22.37
N ALA A 126 25.54 -11.77 -21.31
CA ALA A 126 25.40 -12.23 -19.93
C ALA A 126 24.83 -11.11 -19.04
N ILE A 127 23.87 -11.47 -18.19
CA ILE A 127 23.27 -10.55 -17.23
C ILE A 127 22.80 -11.33 -15.99
N SER A 128 23.00 -10.77 -14.79
CA SER A 128 22.51 -11.40 -13.56
C SER A 128 21.04 -11.05 -13.31
N VAL A 129 20.33 -11.93 -12.59
CA VAL A 129 18.94 -11.69 -12.14
C VAL A 129 18.83 -10.41 -11.32
N GLU A 130 19.83 -10.12 -10.48
CA GLU A 130 19.88 -8.92 -9.66
C GLU A 130 20.06 -7.64 -10.49
N THR A 131 20.84 -7.71 -11.57
CA THR A 131 20.98 -6.58 -12.50
C THR A 131 19.66 -6.30 -13.22
N VAL A 132 18.93 -7.33 -13.67
CA VAL A 132 17.57 -7.17 -14.24
C VAL A 132 16.65 -6.51 -13.22
N ARG A 133 16.61 -7.01 -11.98
CA ARG A 133 15.78 -6.44 -10.90
C ARG A 133 16.07 -4.96 -10.68
N ARG A 134 17.36 -4.60 -10.61
CA ARG A 134 17.80 -3.22 -10.43
C ARG A 134 17.39 -2.33 -11.60
N ILE A 135 17.58 -2.77 -12.84
CA ILE A 135 17.16 -2.03 -14.04
C ILE A 135 15.66 -1.72 -13.98
N LEU A 136 14.84 -2.74 -13.70
CA LEU A 136 13.39 -2.56 -13.61
C LEU A 136 13.02 -1.56 -12.52
N HIS A 137 13.60 -1.70 -11.32
CA HIS A 137 13.36 -0.76 -10.21
C HIS A 137 13.80 0.67 -10.52
N GLU A 138 15.00 0.85 -11.08
CA GLU A 138 15.55 2.16 -11.48
C GLU A 138 14.65 2.85 -12.53
N ARG A 139 13.94 2.07 -13.36
CA ARG A 139 12.98 2.55 -14.37
C ARG A 139 11.51 2.53 -13.90
N GLY A 140 11.25 2.35 -12.60
CA GLY A 140 9.90 2.36 -12.04
C GLY A 140 9.01 1.17 -12.42
N VAL A 141 9.58 0.12 -13.03
CA VAL A 141 8.87 -1.12 -13.34
C VAL A 141 8.94 -2.05 -12.12
N SER A 142 7.77 -2.47 -11.64
CA SER A 142 7.66 -3.35 -10.48
C SER A 142 6.70 -4.50 -10.75
N TRP A 143 6.84 -5.57 -9.97
CA TRP A 143 5.94 -6.72 -10.05
C TRP A 143 4.56 -6.35 -9.51
N GLN A 144 3.58 -6.23 -10.41
CA GLN A 144 2.21 -5.87 -10.09
C GLN A 144 1.28 -7.06 -10.33
N ALA A 145 0.30 -7.24 -9.45
CA ALA A 145 -0.75 -8.22 -9.68
C ALA A 145 -1.70 -7.74 -10.78
N THR A 146 -2.08 -8.64 -11.69
CA THR A 146 -3.17 -8.39 -12.64
C THR A 146 -4.47 -8.19 -11.85
N LYS A 147 -5.13 -7.04 -12.07
CA LYS A 147 -6.42 -6.73 -11.45
C LYS A 147 -7.54 -6.91 -12.46
N THR A 148 -8.67 -7.45 -12.03
CA THR A 148 -9.91 -7.41 -12.80
C THR A 148 -10.62 -6.09 -12.55
N TRP A 149 -11.27 -5.55 -13.58
CA TRP A 149 -12.03 -4.31 -13.50
C TRP A 149 -13.42 -4.51 -14.11
N LYS A 150 -14.44 -3.93 -13.48
CA LYS A 150 -15.80 -3.90 -14.03
C LYS A 150 -16.10 -2.46 -14.48
N ALA A 151 -16.25 -2.27 -15.79
CA ALA A 151 -16.82 -1.04 -16.31
C ALA A 151 -18.35 -1.07 -16.11
N SER A 152 -18.91 0.02 -15.59
CA SER A 152 -20.37 0.17 -15.51
C SER A 152 -20.95 0.36 -16.90
N THR A 153 -22.13 -0.22 -17.15
CA THR A 153 -22.94 0.02 -18.35
C THR A 153 -24.27 0.70 -17.99
N ASP A 154 -24.33 1.34 -16.83
CA ASP A 154 -25.53 2.05 -16.36
C ASP A 154 -25.72 3.35 -17.16
N PRO A 155 -26.84 3.54 -17.88
CA PRO A 155 -27.11 4.79 -18.59
C PRO A 155 -27.11 6.03 -17.67
N ASP A 156 -27.50 5.85 -16.41
CA ASP A 156 -27.58 6.92 -15.41
C ASP A 156 -26.32 7.01 -14.54
N PHE A 157 -25.20 6.40 -14.97
CA PHE A 157 -23.99 6.28 -14.16
C PHE A 157 -23.56 7.62 -13.55
N THR A 158 -23.39 8.65 -14.38
CA THR A 158 -22.92 9.98 -13.96
C THR A 158 -23.89 10.64 -12.99
N THR A 159 -25.19 10.53 -13.24
CA THR A 159 -26.24 11.13 -12.39
C THR A 159 -26.28 10.47 -11.01
N LYS A 160 -26.27 9.14 -10.95
CA LYS A 160 -26.24 8.38 -9.69
C LYS A 160 -24.95 8.64 -8.92
N MET A 161 -23.81 8.62 -9.61
CA MET A 161 -22.51 8.90 -9.00
C MET A 161 -22.47 10.30 -8.38
N ARG A 162 -22.89 11.34 -9.12
CA ARG A 162 -22.95 12.72 -8.61
C ARG A 162 -23.83 12.83 -7.37
N ARG A 163 -25.02 12.21 -7.38
CA ARG A 163 -25.92 12.19 -6.21
C ARG A 163 -25.27 11.57 -4.98
N ILE A 164 -24.54 10.47 -5.15
CA ILE A 164 -23.86 9.80 -4.03
C ILE A 164 -22.68 10.64 -3.51
N LEU A 165 -21.88 11.21 -4.41
CA LEU A 165 -20.78 12.08 -4.01
C LEU A 165 -21.29 13.33 -3.28
N ASP A 166 -22.40 13.92 -3.74
CA ASP A 166 -23.04 15.04 -3.05
C ASP A 166 -23.51 14.66 -1.64
N LEU A 167 -24.12 13.48 -1.46
CA LEU A 167 -24.46 12.98 -0.12
C LEU A 167 -23.24 12.77 0.79
N TYR A 168 -22.08 12.44 0.22
CA TYR A 168 -20.84 12.30 0.99
C TYR A 168 -20.19 13.64 1.36
N ASP A 169 -20.25 14.62 0.46
CA ASP A 169 -19.62 15.94 0.63
C ASP A 169 -20.51 16.91 1.40
N HIS A 170 -21.81 16.84 1.15
CA HIS A 170 -22.85 17.72 1.69
C HIS A 170 -24.00 16.89 2.28
N PRO A 171 -23.76 16.10 3.35
CA PRO A 171 -24.79 15.29 3.97
C PRO A 171 -25.98 16.18 4.43
N PRO A 172 -27.23 15.80 4.11
CA PRO A 172 -28.40 16.59 4.49
C PRO A 172 -28.53 16.77 6.00
N ALA A 173 -28.91 17.98 6.44
CA ALA A 173 -29.08 18.30 7.86
C ALA A 173 -30.32 17.64 8.50
N ASP A 174 -31.28 17.21 7.68
CA ASP A 174 -32.54 16.57 8.11
C ASP A 174 -32.40 15.06 8.35
N GLY A 175 -31.20 14.49 8.20
CA GLY A 175 -31.04 13.06 8.17
C GLY A 175 -29.63 12.52 8.32
N ARG A 176 -29.50 11.23 8.00
CA ARG A 176 -28.24 10.47 8.06
C ARG A 176 -27.97 9.78 6.74
N VAL A 177 -26.73 9.87 6.29
CA VAL A 177 -26.21 9.09 5.17
C VAL A 177 -25.58 7.82 5.69
N ILE A 178 -26.08 6.68 5.20
CA ILE A 178 -25.69 5.35 5.67
C ILE A 178 -25.38 4.48 4.45
N CYS A 179 -24.18 3.92 4.41
CA CYS A 179 -23.81 2.91 3.42
C CYS A 179 -24.29 1.53 3.89
N VAL A 180 -25.05 0.80 3.08
CA VAL A 180 -25.61 -0.52 3.42
C VAL A 180 -25.20 -1.54 2.36
N ASP A 181 -24.79 -2.73 2.82
CA ASP A 181 -24.39 -3.82 1.93
C ASP A 181 -24.39 -5.19 2.65
N GLU A 182 -24.32 -6.26 1.87
CA GLU A 182 -24.23 -7.64 2.34
C GLU A 182 -22.82 -8.23 2.23
N PHE A 183 -22.29 -8.65 3.37
CA PHE A 183 -21.03 -9.38 3.45
C PHE A 183 -21.24 -10.88 3.55
N GLY A 184 -20.57 -11.63 2.67
CA GLY A 184 -20.55 -13.08 2.71
C GLY A 184 -20.15 -13.71 1.38
N PRO A 185 -20.29 -15.03 1.24
CA PRO A 185 -20.76 -15.97 2.26
C PRO A 185 -19.78 -16.09 3.45
N LEU A 186 -20.34 -16.19 4.66
CA LEU A 186 -19.64 -16.51 5.91
C LEU A 186 -19.59 -18.02 6.07
N ASN A 187 -18.65 -18.65 5.36
CA ASN A 187 -18.38 -20.08 5.47
C ASN A 187 -17.47 -20.37 6.66
N LEU A 188 -17.71 -21.50 7.31
CA LEU A 188 -16.79 -22.13 8.27
C LEU A 188 -15.67 -22.82 7.50
N GLN A 189 -14.53 -22.16 7.42
CA GLN A 189 -13.33 -22.68 6.76
C GLN A 189 -12.08 -22.08 7.38
N PRO A 190 -10.93 -22.76 7.29
CA PRO A 190 -9.66 -22.17 7.66
C PRO A 190 -9.39 -21.02 6.70
N ARG A 191 -9.04 -19.86 7.24
CA ARG A 191 -8.74 -18.68 6.43
C ARG A 191 -7.26 -18.36 6.55
N PRO A 192 -6.50 -18.37 5.44
CA PRO A 192 -5.12 -17.93 5.50
C PRO A 192 -5.07 -16.48 6.00
N GLY A 193 -4.07 -16.19 6.83
CA GLY A 193 -3.85 -14.88 7.42
C GLY A 193 -2.37 -14.59 7.55
N ARG A 194 -2.06 -13.43 8.13
CA ARG A 194 -0.69 -12.99 8.39
C ARG A 194 -0.54 -12.76 9.89
N ALA A 195 0.54 -13.26 10.48
CA ALA A 195 0.84 -13.10 11.89
C ALA A 195 2.35 -12.94 12.07
N TRP A 196 2.74 -12.15 13.09
CA TRP A 196 4.13 -12.07 13.52
C TRP A 196 4.55 -13.40 14.16
N ARG A 197 5.62 -13.99 13.62
CA ARG A 197 6.15 -15.30 14.03
C ARG A 197 7.66 -15.31 13.88
N PRO A 198 8.39 -16.16 14.63
CA PRO A 198 9.79 -16.41 14.35
C PRO A 198 10.02 -16.83 12.89
N GLN A 199 11.20 -16.52 12.37
CA GLN A 199 11.56 -16.83 10.99
C GLN A 199 11.38 -18.33 10.72
N ARG A 200 10.78 -18.68 9.58
CA ARG A 200 10.47 -20.07 9.16
C ARG A 200 9.50 -20.84 10.07
N GLN A 201 8.81 -20.19 11.02
CA GLN A 201 7.85 -20.85 11.93
C GLN A 201 6.40 -20.32 11.76
N PRO A 202 5.77 -20.55 10.59
CA PRO A 202 4.41 -20.05 10.34
C PRO A 202 3.37 -20.75 11.23
N VAL A 203 2.25 -20.05 11.49
CA VAL A 203 1.04 -20.70 12.00
C VAL A 203 0.49 -21.60 10.90
N ARG A 204 0.11 -22.84 11.26
CA ARG A 204 -0.52 -23.79 10.34
C ARG A 204 -1.96 -24.01 10.79
N LEU A 205 -2.89 -23.79 9.87
CA LEU A 205 -4.28 -24.18 10.04
C LEU A 205 -4.51 -25.50 9.29
N ARG A 206 -5.61 -26.19 9.61
CA ARG A 206 -5.97 -27.43 8.90
C ARG A 206 -6.07 -27.19 7.39
N ALA A 207 -5.55 -28.12 6.60
CA ALA A 207 -5.63 -28.05 5.14
C ALA A 207 -6.99 -28.56 4.62
N THR A 208 -7.55 -29.57 5.27
CA THR A 208 -8.80 -30.23 4.86
C THR A 208 -10.00 -29.75 5.68
N TYR A 209 -11.15 -29.56 5.02
CA TYR A 209 -12.47 -29.36 5.62
C TYR A 209 -13.55 -30.00 4.78
N THR A 210 -14.66 -30.30 5.44
CA THR A 210 -16.00 -30.34 4.88
C THR A 210 -16.75 -29.00 5.13
N ARG A 211 -17.72 -28.68 4.26
CA ARG A 211 -18.61 -27.51 4.37
C ARG A 211 -20.05 -27.97 4.62
N ASP A 212 -20.28 -28.63 5.74
CA ASP A 212 -21.55 -29.27 6.10
C ASP A 212 -22.55 -28.32 6.76
N GLN A 213 -22.08 -27.31 7.50
CA GLN A 213 -22.93 -26.39 8.27
C GLN A 213 -23.49 -25.19 7.48
N GLY A 214 -23.41 -25.23 6.15
CA GLY A 214 -23.88 -24.14 5.28
C GLY A 214 -23.14 -22.81 5.50
N ALA A 215 -23.73 -21.74 4.98
CA ALA A 215 -23.15 -20.39 5.00
C ALA A 215 -24.14 -19.38 5.59
N ARG A 216 -23.61 -18.41 6.33
CA ARG A 216 -24.37 -17.24 6.78
C ARG A 216 -24.03 -16.00 5.97
N HIS A 217 -24.81 -14.95 6.15
CA HIS A 217 -24.63 -13.65 5.53
C HIS A 217 -24.78 -12.56 6.58
N MET A 218 -23.92 -11.56 6.51
CA MET A 218 -24.04 -10.37 7.34
C MET A 218 -24.63 -9.25 6.49
N ILE A 219 -25.73 -8.66 6.96
CA ILE A 219 -26.25 -7.39 6.42
C ILE A 219 -25.72 -6.31 7.36
N ALA A 220 -25.07 -5.29 6.81
CA ALA A 220 -24.46 -4.24 7.62
C ALA A 220 -24.73 -2.83 7.07
N ALA A 221 -24.61 -1.86 7.97
CA ALA A 221 -24.84 -0.45 7.74
C ALA A 221 -23.71 0.35 8.40
N LEU A 222 -23.03 1.18 7.62
CA LEU A 222 -22.03 2.13 8.09
C LEU A 222 -22.69 3.51 8.16
N ASP A 223 -22.88 4.02 9.38
CA ASP A 223 -23.33 5.40 9.60
C ASP A 223 -22.15 6.35 9.40
N LEU A 224 -22.21 7.22 8.39
CA LEU A 224 -21.09 8.11 8.06
C LEU A 224 -20.88 9.20 9.11
N SER A 225 -21.95 9.64 9.78
CA SER A 225 -21.85 10.71 10.79
C SER A 225 -21.05 10.27 12.02
N THR A 226 -21.08 8.98 12.38
CA THR A 226 -20.36 8.43 13.54
C THR A 226 -19.20 7.50 13.16
N GLY A 227 -19.19 7.01 11.92
CA GLY A 227 -18.31 5.95 11.43
C GLY A 227 -18.58 4.57 12.04
N ARG A 228 -19.69 4.39 12.76
CA ARG A 228 -20.04 3.13 13.41
C ARG A 228 -20.68 2.16 12.43
N LEU A 229 -20.30 0.89 12.58
CA LEU A 229 -20.85 -0.22 11.81
C LEU A 229 -21.94 -0.92 12.63
N HIS A 230 -23.09 -1.12 12.01
CA HIS A 230 -24.22 -1.84 12.57
C HIS A 230 -24.53 -3.03 11.70
N TYR A 231 -24.87 -4.18 12.29
CA TYR A 231 -25.02 -5.39 11.50
C TYR A 231 -26.02 -6.38 12.09
N ARG A 232 -26.45 -7.31 11.25
CA ARG A 232 -27.17 -8.53 11.62
C ARG A 232 -26.64 -9.70 10.78
N ILE A 233 -26.37 -10.81 11.44
CA ILE A 233 -26.04 -12.08 10.77
C ILE A 233 -27.31 -12.89 10.60
N ARG A 234 -27.48 -13.48 9.42
CA ARG A 234 -28.66 -14.21 8.96
C ARG A 234 -28.25 -15.43 8.15
N ASP A 235 -29.05 -16.49 8.19
CA ASP A 235 -28.78 -17.69 7.39
C ASP A 235 -29.09 -17.48 5.90
N ARG A 236 -29.92 -16.47 5.58
CA ARG A 236 -30.33 -16.12 4.21
C ARG A 236 -30.26 -14.60 4.03
N LYS A 237 -30.08 -14.16 2.78
CA LYS A 237 -30.05 -12.74 2.37
C LYS A 237 -31.19 -12.37 1.42
N ARG A 238 -32.44 -12.57 1.85
CA ARG A 238 -33.63 -12.23 1.06
C ARG A 238 -34.18 -10.88 1.50
N TRP A 239 -35.22 -10.42 0.82
CA TRP A 239 -35.87 -9.13 1.10
C TRP A 239 -36.44 -9.05 2.52
N ARG A 240 -36.88 -10.17 3.12
CA ARG A 240 -37.40 -10.22 4.49
C ARG A 240 -36.31 -9.90 5.51
N GLU A 241 -35.13 -10.50 5.35
CA GLU A 241 -34.01 -10.25 6.24
C GLU A 241 -33.49 -8.81 6.11
N PHE A 242 -33.42 -8.30 4.88
CA PHE A 242 -33.08 -6.91 4.58
C PHE A 242 -34.08 -5.93 5.22
N LEU A 243 -35.39 -6.13 5.00
CA LEU A 243 -36.45 -5.30 5.59
C LEU A 243 -36.40 -5.32 7.12
N GLY A 244 -36.19 -6.49 7.73
CA GLY A 244 -36.01 -6.62 9.18
C GLY A 244 -34.80 -5.84 9.71
N PHE A 245 -33.72 -5.76 8.92
CA PHE A 245 -32.58 -4.93 9.22
C PHE A 245 -32.90 -3.43 9.11
N LEU A 246 -33.59 -2.99 8.05
CA LEU A 246 -34.02 -1.60 7.90
C LEU A 246 -34.92 -1.13 9.05
N LYS A 247 -35.89 -1.97 9.46
CA LYS A 247 -36.73 -1.73 10.65
C LYS A 247 -35.92 -1.57 11.93
N THR A 248 -34.75 -2.19 12.03
CA THR A 248 -33.84 -2.03 13.16
C THR A 248 -33.09 -0.70 13.09
N LEU A 249 -32.67 -0.26 11.90
CA LEU A 249 -32.04 1.06 11.71
C LEU A 249 -33.02 2.20 11.98
N ARG A 250 -34.26 2.12 11.45
CA ARG A 250 -35.31 3.10 11.69
C ARG A 250 -35.66 3.28 13.16
N ARG A 251 -35.75 2.18 13.93
CA ARG A 251 -35.95 2.24 15.40
C ARG A 251 -34.78 2.89 16.13
N ARG A 252 -33.56 2.82 15.60
CA ARG A 252 -32.39 3.44 16.23
C ARG A 252 -32.39 4.95 16.08
N TRP A 253 -32.87 5.47 14.96
CA TRP A 253 -32.86 6.90 14.66
C TRP A 253 -34.24 7.39 14.25
N PRO A 254 -35.26 7.34 15.13
CA PRO A 254 -36.66 7.57 14.75
C PRO A 254 -36.96 8.98 14.24
N GLY A 255 -36.16 9.98 14.60
CA GLY A 255 -36.31 11.37 14.15
C GLY A 255 -35.59 11.74 12.85
N ASP A 256 -34.67 10.91 12.36
CA ASP A 256 -33.80 11.27 11.23
C ASP A 256 -34.30 10.62 9.94
N LYS A 257 -34.38 11.38 8.84
CA LYS A 257 -34.52 10.78 7.51
C LYS A 257 -33.28 9.94 7.19
N LEU A 258 -33.45 8.73 6.65
CA LEU A 258 -32.30 7.86 6.32
C LEU A 258 -32.06 7.83 4.82
N TYR A 259 -30.88 8.25 4.40
CA TYR A 259 -30.38 8.13 3.03
C TYR A 259 -29.49 6.89 2.97
N LEU A 260 -30.06 5.77 2.51
CA LEU A 260 -29.38 4.47 2.48
C LEU A 260 -28.75 4.24 1.11
N ILE A 261 -27.42 4.29 1.04
CA ILE A 261 -26.67 3.98 -0.17
C ILE A 261 -26.55 2.47 -0.29
N VAL A 262 -27.15 1.90 -1.34
CA VAL A 262 -27.29 0.46 -1.56
C VAL A 262 -26.92 0.06 -2.98
N ASP A 263 -26.47 -1.17 -3.17
CA ASP A 263 -26.26 -1.73 -4.50
C ASP A 263 -27.59 -2.10 -5.19
N ASN A 264 -27.50 -2.67 -6.39
CA ASN A 264 -28.66 -3.04 -7.21
C ASN A 264 -29.24 -4.44 -6.90
N PHE A 265 -28.89 -5.05 -5.76
CA PHE A 265 -29.35 -6.38 -5.40
C PHE A 265 -30.89 -6.46 -5.36
N SER A 266 -31.45 -7.54 -5.94
CA SER A 266 -32.90 -7.63 -6.19
C SER A 266 -33.78 -7.50 -4.93
N PRO A 267 -33.40 -8.01 -3.73
CA PRO A 267 -34.10 -7.75 -2.49
C PRO A 267 -34.31 -6.28 -2.14
N HIS A 268 -33.38 -5.39 -2.50
CA HIS A 268 -33.50 -3.95 -2.24
C HIS A 268 -34.63 -3.31 -3.05
N LYS A 269 -34.99 -3.93 -4.18
CA LYS A 269 -36.02 -3.43 -5.10
C LYS A 269 -37.39 -4.07 -4.87
N HIS A 270 -37.52 -4.99 -3.92
CA HIS A 270 -38.77 -5.68 -3.65
C HIS A 270 -39.90 -4.69 -3.31
N PRO A 271 -41.13 -4.88 -3.82
CA PRO A 271 -42.23 -3.92 -3.62
C PRO A 271 -42.50 -3.57 -2.15
N GLU A 272 -42.53 -4.59 -1.27
CA GLU A 272 -42.71 -4.37 0.17
C GLU A 272 -41.58 -3.56 0.82
N VAL A 273 -40.34 -3.74 0.36
CA VAL A 273 -39.20 -2.97 0.87
C VAL A 273 -39.35 -1.51 0.46
N ARG A 274 -39.68 -1.25 -0.82
CA ARG A 274 -39.88 0.12 -1.33
C ARG A 274 -41.06 0.81 -0.63
N ALA A 275 -42.20 0.13 -0.54
CA ALA A 275 -43.40 0.67 0.11
C ALA A 275 -43.13 1.02 1.58
N TRP A 276 -42.45 0.13 2.31
CA TRP A 276 -42.08 0.39 3.70
C TRP A 276 -41.10 1.56 3.83
N CYS A 277 -40.09 1.66 2.94
CA CYS A 277 -39.13 2.76 2.96
C CYS A 277 -39.82 4.12 2.78
N THR A 278 -40.70 4.24 1.79
CA THR A 278 -41.49 5.46 1.54
C THR A 278 -42.31 5.87 2.76
N ALA A 279 -42.96 4.92 3.43
CA ALA A 279 -43.79 5.18 4.60
C ALA A 279 -42.98 5.52 5.89
N ASN A 280 -41.66 5.33 5.89
CA ASN A 280 -40.81 5.42 7.09
C ASN A 280 -39.66 6.42 6.94
N GLN A 281 -39.77 7.38 6.03
CA GLN A 281 -38.72 8.39 5.75
C GLN A 281 -37.33 7.74 5.48
N VAL A 282 -37.34 6.64 4.74
CA VAL A 282 -36.12 5.97 4.28
C VAL A 282 -36.04 6.12 2.77
N GLU A 283 -34.94 6.71 2.31
CA GLU A 283 -34.63 6.90 0.91
C GLU A 283 -33.55 5.91 0.50
N LEU A 284 -33.86 5.01 -0.44
CA LEU A 284 -32.89 4.11 -1.04
C LEU A 284 -32.17 4.82 -2.19
N VAL A 285 -30.88 5.06 -2.03
CA VAL A 285 -30.01 5.69 -3.02
C VAL A 285 -29.18 4.59 -3.69
N PHE A 286 -29.56 4.22 -4.91
CA PHE A 286 -28.92 3.13 -5.63
C PHE A 286 -27.59 3.55 -6.25
N LEU A 287 -26.54 2.76 -6.01
CA LEU A 287 -25.28 2.83 -6.74
C LEU A 287 -25.52 2.63 -8.24
N PRO A 288 -24.67 3.20 -9.12
CA PRO A 288 -24.58 2.71 -10.50
C PRO A 288 -24.28 1.20 -10.54
N THR A 289 -24.76 0.49 -11.57
CA THR A 289 -24.42 -0.93 -11.72
C THR A 289 -22.89 -1.13 -11.80
N TYR A 290 -22.39 -2.18 -11.16
CA TYR A 290 -20.95 -2.50 -11.07
C TYR A 290 -20.05 -1.43 -10.42
N ALA A 291 -20.61 -0.47 -9.69
CA ALA A 291 -19.86 0.59 -9.00
C ALA A 291 -19.74 0.36 -7.47
N SER A 292 -19.48 -0.88 -7.03
CA SER A 292 -19.35 -1.16 -5.58
C SER A 292 -18.21 -0.41 -4.90
N TRP A 293 -17.18 -0.02 -5.67
CA TRP A 293 -16.09 0.85 -5.21
C TRP A 293 -16.55 2.23 -4.72
N LEU A 294 -17.77 2.66 -5.07
CA LEU A 294 -18.38 3.91 -4.60
C LEU A 294 -19.06 3.74 -3.23
N ASN A 295 -19.28 2.50 -2.78
CA ASN A 295 -19.89 2.21 -1.49
C ASN A 295 -18.82 2.12 -0.39
N TRP A 296 -18.81 3.07 0.55
CA TRP A 296 -17.74 3.17 1.54
C TRP A 296 -17.66 1.94 2.47
N ILE A 297 -18.79 1.26 2.70
CA ILE A 297 -18.83 0.06 3.55
C ILE A 297 -17.97 -1.10 3.02
N GLU A 298 -17.70 -1.16 1.71
CA GLU A 298 -16.86 -2.21 1.11
C GLU A 298 -15.42 -2.20 1.66
N ALA A 299 -14.87 -1.00 1.93
CA ALA A 299 -13.58 -0.86 2.61
C ALA A 299 -13.63 -1.39 4.05
N GLU A 300 -14.78 -1.26 4.72
CA GLU A 300 -14.98 -1.78 6.08
C GLU A 300 -15.13 -3.30 6.09
N PHE A 301 -15.74 -3.88 5.07
CA PHE A 301 -15.77 -5.33 4.87
C PHE A 301 -14.40 -5.93 4.60
N ALA A 302 -13.53 -5.22 3.88
CA ALA A 302 -12.13 -5.62 3.75
C ALA A 302 -11.44 -5.68 5.13
N ALA A 303 -11.70 -4.71 6.01
CA ALA A 303 -11.17 -4.70 7.37
C ALA A 303 -11.76 -5.83 8.24
N VAL A 304 -13.07 -6.06 8.22
CA VAL A 304 -13.71 -7.19 8.93
C VAL A 304 -13.11 -8.52 8.47
N ARG A 305 -12.96 -8.72 7.15
CA ARG A 305 -12.33 -9.93 6.60
C ARG A 305 -10.90 -10.09 7.11
N TYR A 306 -10.11 -9.02 7.09
CA TYR A 306 -8.70 -9.06 7.45
C TYR A 306 -8.49 -9.29 8.94
N PHE A 307 -9.20 -8.56 9.80
CA PHE A 307 -8.93 -8.53 11.24
C PHE A 307 -9.77 -9.51 12.06
N ALA A 308 -10.98 -9.85 11.61
CA ALA A 308 -11.86 -10.76 12.36
C ALA A 308 -11.84 -12.20 11.81
N LEU A 309 -11.54 -12.39 10.53
CA LEU A 309 -11.69 -13.68 9.86
C LEU A 309 -10.39 -14.29 9.33
N ASN A 310 -9.46 -13.50 8.80
CA ASN A 310 -8.22 -14.06 8.26
C ASN A 310 -7.32 -14.55 9.39
N GLY A 311 -6.69 -15.71 9.21
CA GLY A 311 -5.85 -16.35 10.23
C GLY A 311 -6.62 -17.20 11.25
N THR A 312 -7.94 -17.35 11.10
CA THR A 312 -8.78 -18.13 12.00
C THR A 312 -9.25 -19.46 11.37
N ASP A 313 -9.67 -20.38 12.24
CA ASP A 313 -10.27 -21.67 11.86
C ASP A 313 -11.46 -21.99 12.78
N HIS A 314 -12.53 -21.22 12.63
CA HIS A 314 -13.74 -21.36 13.45
C HIS A 314 -14.45 -22.70 13.21
N ARG A 315 -14.88 -23.35 14.30
CA ARG A 315 -15.54 -24.66 14.29
C ARG A 315 -17.06 -24.58 14.23
N SER A 316 -17.62 -23.43 14.59
CA SER A 316 -19.06 -23.19 14.57
C SER A 316 -19.38 -21.76 14.12
N HIS A 317 -20.61 -21.55 13.65
CA HIS A 317 -21.11 -20.20 13.34
C HIS A 317 -21.18 -19.32 14.58
N ALA A 318 -21.46 -19.87 15.77
CA ALA A 318 -21.48 -19.10 17.01
C ALA A 318 -20.10 -18.50 17.33
N GLU A 319 -19.03 -19.27 17.13
CA GLU A 319 -17.66 -18.81 17.32
C GLU A 319 -17.29 -17.70 16.30
N GLN A 320 -17.64 -17.89 15.03
CA GLN A 320 -17.41 -16.90 13.98
C GLN A 320 -18.20 -15.61 14.22
N ASP A 321 -19.47 -15.72 14.63
CA ASP A 321 -20.34 -14.58 14.92
C ASP A 321 -19.84 -13.79 16.14
N ALA A 322 -19.32 -14.49 17.16
CA ALA A 322 -18.68 -13.87 18.32
C ALA A 322 -17.42 -13.09 17.92
N ALA A 323 -16.53 -13.69 17.12
CA ALA A 323 -15.31 -13.03 16.64
C ALA A 323 -15.60 -11.78 15.80
N ILE A 324 -16.59 -11.85 14.89
CA ILE A 324 -17.06 -10.69 14.13
C ILE A 324 -17.61 -9.61 15.08
N GLY A 325 -18.41 -10.02 16.07
CA GLY A 325 -19.00 -9.10 17.04
C GLY A 325 -17.98 -8.41 17.93
N ASP A 326 -16.98 -9.13 18.43
CA ASP A 326 -15.88 -8.57 19.23
C ASP A 326 -15.10 -7.53 18.42
N TYR A 327 -14.75 -7.86 17.18
CA TYR A 327 -14.06 -6.92 16.31
C TYR A 327 -14.89 -5.66 16.04
N ILE A 328 -16.18 -5.81 15.69
CA ILE A 328 -17.05 -4.67 15.41
C ILE A 328 -17.25 -3.80 16.66
N ARG A 329 -17.39 -4.39 17.85
CA ARG A 329 -17.44 -3.64 19.11
C ARG A 329 -16.16 -2.84 19.33
N TRP A 330 -15.01 -3.50 19.23
CA TRP A 330 -13.70 -2.86 19.37
C TRP A 330 -13.50 -1.72 18.36
N ARG A 331 -13.89 -1.93 17.10
CA ARG A 331 -13.85 -0.94 16.01
C ARG A 331 -14.76 0.25 16.32
N ASN A 332 -16.00 0.00 16.72
CA ASN A 332 -16.98 1.06 16.95
C ASN A 332 -16.63 1.97 18.13
N GLN A 333 -15.93 1.47 19.15
CA GLN A 333 -15.38 2.29 20.23
C GLN A 333 -14.32 3.29 19.74
N ARG A 334 -13.70 3.02 18.59
CA ARG A 334 -12.64 3.83 17.96
C ARG A 334 -13.11 4.50 16.68
N ALA A 335 -14.40 4.43 16.38
CA ALA A 335 -14.97 5.01 15.18
C ALA A 335 -14.89 6.54 15.22
N ARG A 336 -14.66 7.11 14.04
CA ARG A 336 -14.70 8.56 13.80
C ARG A 336 -15.63 8.82 12.62
N PRO A 337 -16.25 10.01 12.56
CA PRO A 337 -17.03 10.41 11.39
C PRO A 337 -16.27 10.17 10.09
N LYS A 338 -16.97 9.65 9.09
CA LYS A 338 -16.44 9.37 7.76
C LYS A 338 -16.66 10.61 6.91
N SER A 339 -15.58 11.34 6.68
CA SER A 339 -15.55 12.58 5.90
C SER A 339 -14.45 12.52 4.83
N GLY A 340 -14.57 13.36 3.79
CA GLY A 340 -13.57 13.45 2.73
C GLY A 340 -13.46 12.17 1.90
N PHE A 341 -14.60 11.60 1.48
CA PHE A 341 -14.59 10.38 0.67
C PHE A 341 -13.76 10.61 -0.59
N ALA A 342 -12.59 9.97 -0.67
CA ALA A 342 -11.85 9.81 -1.92
C ALA A 342 -11.52 11.12 -2.66
N ALA A 343 -11.39 12.24 -1.93
CA ALA A 343 -11.27 13.62 -2.45
C ALA A 343 -10.17 13.76 -3.51
N ASP A 344 -8.97 13.23 -3.24
CA ASP A 344 -7.81 13.30 -4.14
C ASP A 344 -7.62 12.04 -4.99
N SER A 345 -8.63 11.18 -5.07
CA SER A 345 -8.47 9.87 -5.69
C SER A 345 -9.03 9.80 -7.11
N LYS A 346 -8.52 8.84 -7.87
CA LYS A 346 -9.03 8.45 -9.19
C LYS A 346 -10.49 7.98 -9.20
N ILE A 347 -11.13 7.81 -8.05
CA ILE A 347 -12.58 7.52 -7.97
C ILE A 347 -13.39 8.74 -8.43
N ARG A 348 -12.95 9.96 -8.10
CA ARG A 348 -13.61 11.22 -8.49
C ARG A 348 -13.16 11.72 -9.87
N HIS A 349 -11.94 11.36 -10.26
CA HIS A 349 -11.38 11.59 -11.60
C HIS A 349 -10.96 10.25 -12.23
N PRO A 350 -11.93 9.44 -12.67
CA PRO A 350 -11.64 8.13 -13.22
C PRO A 350 -10.92 8.22 -14.56
N ASP A 351 -9.64 7.84 -14.57
CA ASP A 351 -8.82 7.65 -15.78
C ASP A 351 -9.21 6.37 -16.57
N TYR A 352 -10.26 5.66 -16.14
CA TYR A 352 -10.67 4.40 -16.73
C TYR A 352 -11.65 4.65 -17.87
N PRO A 353 -11.53 3.93 -19.01
CA PRO A 353 -12.47 4.04 -20.10
C PRO A 353 -13.85 3.59 -19.62
N PHE A 354 -14.76 4.54 -19.44
CA PHE A 354 -16.18 4.25 -19.47
C PHE A 354 -16.48 3.82 -20.90
N LYS A 355 -17.17 2.69 -21.08
CA LYS A 355 -17.94 2.54 -22.30
C LYS A 355 -19.02 3.61 -22.23
N ALA A 356 -18.73 4.79 -22.77
CA ALA A 356 -19.77 5.69 -23.24
C ALA A 356 -20.62 4.85 -24.19
N ALA A 357 -21.91 4.73 -23.88
CA ALA A 357 -22.86 4.07 -24.75
C ALA A 357 -22.90 4.76 -26.12
#